data_AF-A0A954I962-F1
#
_entry.id   AF-A0A954I962-F1
#
_cell.length_a   1.000
_cell.length_b   1.000
_cell.length_c   1.000
_cell.angle_alpha   90.00
_cell.angle_beta   90.00
_cell.angle_gamma   90.00
#
_symmetry.space_group_name_H-M   'P 1'
#
loop_
_entity.id
_entity.type
_entity.pdbx_description
1 polymer ?
#
loop_
_entity_poly.entity_id
_entity_poly.type
_entity_poly.pdbx_seq_one_letter_code
_entity_poly.pdbx_strand_id
1 'polypeptide(L)'
;FDVRVHDSLNSGCQIRSREKTAADVQEETARTGKEPKGGNGLGRFHGPQVEIEASPGQSAYIYGEATGYGWLSPEPQDPKHSHSYMKNGEWNSYRIVAKGPRIQTWINGHQVADLTNEAIYKTHPKGHLGLQVHGIKAGTGPFDVAWRNIRIRELKD
;
A
#
# COMPACT_ATOMS: atom_id res chain seq x y z
N PHE A 1 10.54 0.13 -9.05
CA PHE A 1 11.38 1.01 -8.21
C PHE A 1 12.20 0.11 -7.29
N ASP A 2 13.28 0.61 -6.72
CA ASP A 2 14.00 -0.13 -5.67
C ASP A 2 13.78 0.56 -4.32
N VAL A 3 13.67 -0.23 -3.26
CA VAL A 3 13.47 0.25 -1.89
C VAL A 3 14.41 -0.48 -0.93
N ARG A 4 14.93 0.26 0.06
CA ARG A 4 15.55 -0.29 1.27
C ARG A 4 14.80 0.28 2.46
N VAL A 5 14.40 -0.57 3.39
CA VAL A 5 13.64 -0.20 4.59
C VAL A 5 14.33 -0.81 5.81
N HIS A 6 14.37 -0.07 6.90
CA HIS A 6 14.82 -0.60 8.19
C HIS A 6 13.88 -1.71 8.68
N ASP A 7 14.41 -2.80 9.24
CA ASP A 7 13.62 -4.00 9.57
C ASP A 7 12.48 -3.75 10.58
N SER A 8 12.62 -2.71 11.41
CA SER A 8 11.60 -2.28 12.38
C SER A 8 10.62 -1.21 11.86
N LEU A 9 10.68 -0.86 10.58
CA LEU A 9 9.80 0.12 9.95
C LEU A 9 8.89 -0.54 8.92
N ASN A 10 7.60 -0.20 8.98
CA ASN A 10 6.64 -0.50 7.93
C ASN A 10 6.54 0.71 6.99
N SER A 11 6.32 0.44 5.70
CA SER A 11 6.18 1.43 4.65
C SER A 11 5.24 0.88 3.57
N GLY A 12 5.01 1.66 2.51
CA GLY A 12 4.19 1.24 1.40
C GLY A 12 4.29 2.16 0.20
N CYS A 13 3.93 1.62 -0.96
CA CYS A 13 3.76 2.38 -2.19
C CYS A 13 2.28 2.46 -2.56
N GLN A 14 1.73 3.66 -2.49
CA GLN A 14 0.34 3.95 -2.80
C GLN A 14 0.12 4.01 -4.32
N ILE A 15 -0.98 3.44 -4.80
CA ILE A 15 -1.34 3.31 -6.22
C ILE A 15 -2.74 3.88 -6.46
N ARG A 16 -2.85 4.89 -7.33
CA ARG A 16 -4.13 5.56 -7.66
C ARG A 16 -4.81 6.16 -6.42
N SER A 17 -4.05 6.39 -5.36
CA SER A 17 -4.56 6.91 -4.10
C SER A 17 -4.82 8.41 -4.21
N ARG A 18 -5.77 8.89 -3.43
CA ARG A 18 -6.21 10.29 -3.44
C ARG A 18 -6.52 10.76 -2.04
N GLU A 19 -6.79 12.05 -1.89
CA GLU A 19 -7.28 12.59 -0.63
C GLU A 19 -8.78 12.32 -0.49
N LYS A 20 -9.22 12.06 0.75
CA LYS A 20 -10.64 11.96 1.10
C LYS A 20 -11.34 13.30 0.93
N THR A 21 -12.48 13.24 0.27
CA THR A 21 -13.45 14.33 0.16
C THR A 21 -14.41 14.28 1.34
N ALA A 22 -15.24 15.33 1.48
CA ALA A 22 -16.32 15.33 2.47
C ALA A 22 -17.32 14.17 2.27
N ALA A 23 -17.56 13.77 1.02
CA ALA A 23 -18.43 12.63 0.70
C ALA A 23 -17.83 11.31 1.21
N ASP A 24 -16.52 11.10 1.03
CA ASP A 24 -15.84 9.89 1.55
C ASP A 24 -15.90 9.84 3.09
N VAL A 25 -15.73 10.98 3.75
CA VAL A 25 -15.82 11.10 5.21
C VAL A 25 -17.23 10.78 5.71
N GLN A 26 -18.26 11.31 5.05
CA GLN A 26 -19.66 11.01 5.37
C GLN A 26 -19.97 9.53 5.18
N GLU A 27 -19.54 8.92 4.07
CA GLU A 27 -19.76 7.50 3.78
C GLU A 27 -19.08 6.60 4.83
N GLU A 28 -17.82 6.89 5.19
CA GLU A 28 -17.13 6.15 6.25
C GLU A 28 -17.80 6.31 7.61
N THR A 29 -18.27 7.52 7.93
CA THR A 29 -18.96 7.79 9.19
C THR A 29 -20.27 7.02 9.27
N ALA A 30 -21.04 7.01 8.17
CA ALA A 30 -22.27 6.23 8.07
C ALA A 30 -22.02 4.72 8.21
N ARG A 31 -20.93 4.21 7.63
CA ARG A 31 -20.55 2.80 7.70
C ARG A 31 -20.04 2.36 9.07
N THR A 32 -19.28 3.21 9.77
CA THR A 32 -18.55 2.84 10.99
C THR A 32 -19.16 3.37 12.28
N GLY A 33 -20.08 4.35 12.18
CA GLY A 33 -20.62 5.09 13.32
C GLY A 33 -19.60 5.98 14.03
N LYS A 34 -18.42 6.23 13.44
CA LYS A 34 -17.32 7.00 14.04
C LYS A 34 -16.76 7.99 13.03
N GLU A 35 -16.30 9.14 13.53
CA GLU A 35 -15.53 10.07 12.70
C GLU A 35 -14.21 9.42 12.25
N PRO A 36 -13.81 9.61 10.97
CA PRO A 36 -12.56 9.05 10.49
C PRO A 36 -11.33 9.66 11.17
N LYS A 37 -10.29 8.84 11.34
CA LYS A 37 -9.04 9.24 11.99
C LYS A 37 -8.24 10.25 11.15
N GLY A 38 -7.63 11.22 11.80
CA GLY A 38 -6.69 12.19 11.22
C GLY A 38 -7.39 13.51 10.86
N GLY A 39 -7.62 14.34 11.87
CA GLY A 39 -8.19 15.69 11.70
C GLY A 39 -9.54 15.70 10.99
N ASN A 40 -10.53 14.94 11.48
CA ASN A 40 -11.85 14.67 10.88
C ASN A 40 -11.84 13.85 9.57
N GLY A 41 -10.67 13.43 9.10
CA GLY A 41 -10.53 12.56 7.94
C GLY A 41 -10.53 13.27 6.59
N LEU A 42 -10.93 14.54 6.53
CA LEU A 42 -10.84 15.33 5.30
C LEU A 42 -9.38 15.48 4.90
N GLY A 43 -9.09 15.29 3.61
CA GLY A 43 -7.71 15.37 3.11
C GLY A 43 -6.85 14.14 3.44
N ARG A 44 -7.34 13.17 4.21
CA ARG A 44 -6.58 11.95 4.49
C ARG A 44 -6.34 11.19 3.19
N PHE A 45 -5.08 10.89 2.90
CA PHE A 45 -4.70 10.09 1.74
C PHE A 45 -5.19 8.65 1.90
N HIS A 46 -5.88 8.11 0.90
CA HIS A 46 -6.45 6.77 0.92
C HIS A 46 -6.41 6.10 -0.46
N GLY A 47 -6.41 4.77 -0.46
CA GLY A 47 -6.45 3.96 -1.68
C GLY A 47 -5.63 2.68 -1.57
N PRO A 48 -5.44 1.98 -2.70
CA PRO A 48 -4.59 0.80 -2.76
C PRO A 48 -3.12 1.11 -2.43
N GLN A 49 -2.52 0.32 -1.56
CA GLN A 49 -1.13 0.40 -1.13
C GLN A 49 -0.46 -0.96 -1.33
N VAL A 50 0.75 -0.96 -1.87
CA VAL A 50 1.63 -2.14 -1.90
C VAL A 50 2.56 -2.08 -0.70
N GLU A 51 2.49 -3.11 0.13
CA GLU A 51 3.16 -3.14 1.42
C GLU A 51 4.68 -3.30 1.30
N ILE A 52 5.42 -2.69 2.23
CA ILE A 52 6.87 -2.77 2.32
C ILE A 52 7.24 -2.97 3.80
N GLU A 53 7.70 -4.18 4.14
CA GLU A 53 8.17 -4.54 5.47
C GLU A 53 9.25 -5.63 5.43
N ALA A 54 9.94 -5.83 6.55
CA ALA A 54 10.95 -6.90 6.67
C ALA A 54 10.33 -8.29 6.47
N SER A 55 11.15 -9.22 6.00
CA SER A 55 10.80 -10.64 5.96
C SER A 55 11.14 -11.37 7.27
N PRO A 56 10.47 -12.50 7.58
CA PRO A 56 9.29 -13.02 6.87
C PRO A 56 8.08 -12.11 7.10
N GLY A 57 7.34 -11.83 6.03
CA GLY A 57 6.30 -10.82 6.08
C GLY A 57 5.49 -10.71 4.79
N GLN A 58 4.93 -9.53 4.58
CA GLN A 58 3.78 -9.28 3.72
C GLN A 58 4.11 -8.26 2.62
N SER A 59 5.40 -7.98 2.46
CA SER A 59 5.96 -7.16 1.39
C SER A 59 5.37 -7.56 0.03
N ALA A 60 4.95 -6.56 -0.74
CA ALA A 60 4.29 -6.69 -2.04
C ALA A 60 2.83 -7.20 -2.06
N TYR A 61 2.20 -7.52 -0.93
CA TYR A 61 0.73 -7.63 -0.89
C TYR A 61 0.05 -6.26 -0.99
N ILE A 62 -1.27 -6.26 -1.25
CA ILE A 62 -2.05 -5.05 -1.51
C ILE A 62 -3.00 -4.78 -0.36
N TYR A 63 -2.80 -3.67 0.35
CA TYR A 63 -3.64 -3.18 1.43
C TYR A 63 -4.47 -1.98 0.98
N GLY A 64 -5.69 -1.83 1.51
CA GLY A 64 -6.57 -0.73 1.23
C GLY A 64 -6.42 0.38 2.26
N GLU A 65 -5.31 1.12 2.22
CA GLU A 65 -4.98 2.16 3.21
C GLU A 65 -6.12 3.17 3.35
N ALA A 66 -6.68 3.25 4.55
CA ALA A 66 -7.81 4.10 4.92
C ALA A 66 -9.05 3.98 4.02
N THR A 67 -9.20 2.89 3.26
CA THR A 67 -10.37 2.62 2.42
C THR A 67 -11.51 1.94 3.19
N GLY A 68 -11.20 1.32 4.33
CA GLY A 68 -12.14 0.52 5.10
C GLY A 68 -12.27 -0.95 4.65
N TYR A 69 -11.62 -1.34 3.55
CA TYR A 69 -11.61 -2.71 3.05
C TYR A 69 -10.53 -3.61 3.67
N GLY A 70 -9.54 -3.04 4.36
CA GLY A 70 -8.43 -3.80 4.91
C GLY A 70 -7.55 -4.40 3.80
N TRP A 71 -7.12 -5.64 3.95
CA TRP A 71 -6.36 -6.36 2.92
C TRP A 71 -7.19 -6.56 1.65
N LEU A 72 -6.67 -6.10 0.51
CA LEU A 72 -7.34 -6.22 -0.79
C LEU A 72 -6.95 -7.51 -1.51
N SER A 73 -5.67 -7.88 -1.43
CA SER A 73 -5.20 -9.23 -1.78
C SER A 73 -5.51 -10.21 -0.64
N PRO A 74 -5.47 -11.54 -0.88
CA PRO A 74 -5.69 -12.54 0.17
C PRO A 74 -4.93 -12.23 1.46
N GLU A 75 -5.60 -12.45 2.60
CA GLU A 75 -5.16 -11.98 3.90
C GLU A 75 -3.83 -12.64 4.33
N PRO A 76 -2.77 -11.86 4.56
CA PRO A 76 -1.45 -12.41 4.86
C PRO A 76 -1.29 -12.99 6.27
N GLN A 77 -2.29 -12.84 7.15
CA GLN A 77 -2.24 -13.33 8.53
C GLN A 77 -2.41 -14.85 8.65
N ASP A 78 -2.86 -15.53 7.59
CA ASP A 78 -2.62 -16.96 7.47
C ASP A 78 -1.11 -17.15 7.26
N PRO A 79 -0.40 -17.88 8.13
CA PRO A 79 1.05 -18.10 8.02
C PRO A 79 1.48 -18.58 6.63
N LYS A 80 0.60 -19.26 5.88
CA LYS A 80 0.82 -19.70 4.50
C LYS A 80 1.01 -18.56 3.50
N HIS A 81 0.61 -17.34 3.85
CA HIS A 81 0.69 -16.16 3.00
C HIS A 81 1.82 -15.22 3.40
N SER A 82 2.64 -15.56 4.41
CA SER A 82 3.92 -14.89 4.65
C SER A 82 5.02 -15.46 3.74
N HIS A 83 6.00 -14.65 3.35
CA HIS A 83 7.14 -15.11 2.56
C HIS A 83 8.44 -14.40 2.93
N SER A 84 9.56 -14.94 2.45
CA SER A 84 10.91 -14.40 2.68
C SER A 84 11.57 -13.79 1.45
N TYR A 85 10.79 -13.23 0.53
CA TYR A 85 11.33 -12.63 -0.70
C TYR A 85 12.00 -11.26 -0.48
N MET A 86 11.73 -10.57 0.64
CA MET A 86 12.42 -9.33 0.98
C MET A 86 13.81 -9.66 1.54
N LYS A 87 14.83 -8.99 1.03
CA LYS A 87 16.20 -9.01 1.56
C LYS A 87 16.32 -7.92 2.60
N ASN A 88 16.22 -8.28 3.88
CA ASN A 88 16.27 -7.35 5.00
C ASN A 88 17.58 -6.53 4.99
N GLY A 89 17.51 -5.25 5.35
CA GLY A 89 18.65 -4.32 5.28
C GLY A 89 19.21 -4.01 3.88
N GLU A 90 18.68 -4.60 2.81
CA GLU A 90 19.19 -4.45 1.45
C GLU A 90 18.23 -3.69 0.51
N TRP A 91 18.74 -3.34 -0.68
CA TRP A 91 17.91 -2.88 -1.78
C TRP A 91 17.12 -4.05 -2.38
N ASN A 92 15.82 -3.81 -2.54
CA ASN A 92 14.83 -4.74 -3.07
C ASN A 92 14.11 -4.11 -4.25
N SER A 93 13.93 -4.87 -5.34
CA SER A 93 13.31 -4.35 -6.56
C SER A 93 11.83 -4.70 -6.59
N TYR A 94 10.99 -3.67 -6.73
CA TYR A 94 9.55 -3.78 -6.83
C TYR A 94 9.08 -3.46 -8.24
N ARG A 95 8.14 -4.26 -8.73
CA ARG A 95 7.36 -3.98 -9.94
C ARG A 95 5.88 -4.04 -9.61
N ILE A 96 5.14 -3.04 -10.09
CA ILE A 96 3.69 -2.96 -9.94
C ILE A 96 3.11 -2.72 -11.32
N VAL A 97 2.08 -3.48 -11.68
CA VAL A 97 1.32 -3.31 -12.92
C VAL A 97 -0.15 -3.14 -12.53
N ALA A 98 -0.70 -1.94 -12.74
CA ALA A 98 -2.09 -1.64 -12.47
C ALA A 98 -2.81 -1.30 -13.79
N LYS A 99 -3.55 -2.25 -14.36
CA LYS A 99 -4.29 -2.11 -15.62
C LYS A 99 -5.78 -2.38 -15.38
N GLY A 100 -6.63 -1.37 -15.63
CA GLY A 100 -8.04 -1.44 -15.26
C GLY A 100 -8.21 -1.86 -13.80
N PRO A 101 -9.11 -2.80 -13.48
CA PRO A 101 -9.34 -3.28 -12.11
C PRO A 101 -8.26 -4.24 -11.58
N ARG A 102 -7.29 -4.65 -12.42
CA ARG A 102 -6.26 -5.62 -12.06
C ARG A 102 -4.98 -4.93 -11.58
N ILE A 103 -4.47 -5.36 -10.44
CA ILE A 103 -3.19 -4.94 -9.84
C ILE A 103 -2.34 -6.19 -9.60
N GLN A 104 -1.15 -6.20 -10.19
CA GLN A 104 -0.16 -7.26 -10.01
C GLN A 104 1.11 -6.69 -9.41
N THR A 105 1.73 -7.45 -8.51
CA THR A 105 2.92 -7.02 -7.77
C THR A 105 4.02 -8.07 -7.82
N TRP A 106 5.26 -7.60 -7.86
CA TRP A 106 6.45 -8.42 -7.75
C TRP A 106 7.46 -7.76 -6.83
N ILE A 107 8.19 -8.61 -6.11
CA ILE A 107 9.40 -8.26 -5.37
C ILE A 107 10.54 -9.19 -5.79
N ASN A 108 11.69 -8.63 -6.15
CA ASN A 108 12.89 -9.36 -6.54
C ASN A 108 12.64 -10.45 -7.62
N GLY A 109 11.68 -10.22 -8.51
CA GLY A 109 11.30 -11.17 -9.57
C GLY A 109 10.21 -12.18 -9.19
N HIS A 110 9.88 -12.31 -7.90
CA HIS A 110 8.79 -13.17 -7.43
C HIS A 110 7.46 -12.43 -7.52
N GLN A 111 6.45 -13.03 -8.17
CA GLN A 111 5.10 -12.49 -8.17
C GLN A 111 4.44 -12.78 -6.82
N VAL A 112 3.84 -11.76 -6.21
CA VAL A 112 3.23 -11.87 -4.87
C VAL A 112 1.72 -11.73 -4.92
N ALA A 113 1.21 -10.67 -5.56
CA ALA A 113 -0.23 -10.48 -5.71
C ALA A 113 -0.65 -10.42 -7.18
N ASP A 114 -1.86 -10.94 -7.44
CA ASP A 114 -2.60 -10.81 -8.70
C ASP A 114 -4.07 -10.58 -8.37
N LEU A 115 -4.40 -9.33 -8.10
CA LEU A 115 -5.71 -8.93 -7.60
C LEU A 115 -6.53 -8.32 -8.73
N THR A 116 -7.77 -8.75 -8.90
CA THR A 116 -8.78 -8.01 -9.66
C THR A 116 -9.87 -7.54 -8.70
N ASN A 117 -10.06 -6.22 -8.57
CA ASN A 117 -11.02 -5.64 -7.63
C ASN A 117 -11.77 -4.44 -8.24
N GLU A 118 -12.97 -4.70 -8.76
CA GLU A 118 -13.83 -3.70 -9.40
C GLU A 118 -14.33 -2.63 -8.43
N ALA A 119 -14.64 -3.00 -7.19
CA ALA A 119 -15.16 -2.05 -6.19
C ALA A 119 -14.10 -0.98 -5.83
N ILE A 120 -12.85 -1.41 -5.66
CA ILE A 120 -11.72 -0.51 -5.46
C ILE A 120 -11.45 0.31 -6.73
N TYR A 121 -11.48 -0.31 -7.91
CA TYR A 121 -11.23 0.42 -9.14
C TYR A 121 -12.29 1.49 -9.43
N LYS A 122 -13.55 1.22 -9.11
CA LYS A 122 -14.64 2.20 -9.27
C LYS A 122 -14.42 3.47 -8.45
N THR A 123 -13.85 3.35 -7.25
CA THR A 123 -13.59 4.49 -6.34
C THR A 123 -12.20 5.11 -6.55
N HIS A 124 -11.24 4.33 -7.05
CA HIS A 124 -9.85 4.72 -7.28
C HIS A 124 -9.37 4.31 -8.70
N PRO A 125 -10.00 4.81 -9.78
CA PRO A 125 -9.62 4.44 -11.14
C PRO A 125 -8.30 5.10 -11.56
N LYS A 126 -8.02 6.28 -10.98
CA LYS A 126 -6.82 7.09 -11.16
C LYS A 126 -6.56 7.89 -9.88
N GLY A 127 -5.32 8.32 -9.71
CA GLY A 127 -4.90 9.12 -8.58
C GLY A 127 -3.38 9.25 -8.57
N HIS A 128 -2.84 9.50 -7.40
CA HIS A 128 -1.40 9.72 -7.21
C HIS A 128 -0.68 8.40 -6.91
N LEU A 129 0.63 8.45 -7.11
CA LEU A 129 1.56 7.50 -6.51
C LEU A 129 2.12 8.14 -5.25
N GLY A 130 2.26 7.36 -4.18
CA GLY A 130 2.77 7.85 -2.90
C GLY A 130 3.81 6.90 -2.31
N LEU A 131 4.78 7.45 -1.60
CA LEU A 131 5.80 6.71 -0.85
C LEU A 131 5.54 6.98 0.63
N GLN A 132 5.08 5.97 1.35
CA GLN A 132 4.66 6.12 2.74
C GLN A 132 5.86 6.04 3.68
N VAL A 133 5.98 7.03 4.57
CA VAL A 133 6.80 6.91 5.78
C VAL A 133 5.83 6.72 6.95
N HIS A 134 5.77 5.51 7.49
CA HIS A 134 4.81 5.22 8.55
C HIS A 134 5.23 5.91 9.86
N GLY A 135 4.25 6.39 10.62
CA GLY A 135 4.49 6.92 11.95
C GLY A 135 5.05 5.83 12.88
N ILE A 136 6.07 6.19 13.66
CA ILE A 136 6.69 5.29 14.66
C ILE A 136 6.28 5.72 16.07
N LYS A 137 6.39 4.80 17.03
CA LYS A 137 6.12 5.11 18.44
C LYS A 137 7.14 6.15 18.95
N ALA A 138 6.68 7.13 19.73
CA ALA A 138 7.56 8.10 20.36
C ALA A 138 8.68 7.40 21.16
N GLY A 139 9.93 7.84 20.95
CA GLY A 139 11.11 7.25 21.58
C GLY A 139 11.65 5.97 20.91
N THR A 140 11.10 5.56 19.76
CA THR A 140 11.69 4.50 18.92
C THR A 140 12.41 5.10 17.71
N GLY A 141 13.34 4.35 17.11
CA GLY A 141 14.14 4.81 15.97
C GLY A 141 15.52 5.40 16.36
N PRO A 142 16.19 6.10 15.43
CA PRO A 142 15.73 6.45 14.09
C PRO A 142 15.65 5.22 13.18
N PHE A 143 14.60 5.16 12.34
CA PHE A 143 14.48 4.19 11.27
C PHE A 143 14.43 4.94 9.94
N ASP A 144 14.95 4.33 8.88
CA ASP A 144 14.94 4.90 7.54
C ASP A 144 14.22 4.00 6.54
N VAL A 145 13.68 4.66 5.52
CA VAL A 145 13.27 4.04 4.27
C VAL A 145 13.76 4.92 3.14
N ALA A 146 14.30 4.30 2.10
CA ALA A 146 14.88 4.97 0.95
C ALA A 146 14.40 4.32 -0.34
N TRP A 147 14.12 5.15 -1.34
CA TRP A 147 13.71 4.70 -2.67
C TRP A 147 14.67 5.22 -3.73
N ARG A 148 14.89 4.42 -4.77
CA ARG A 148 15.66 4.82 -5.96
C ARG A 148 15.10 4.14 -7.22
N ASN A 149 15.60 4.55 -8.38
CA ASN A 149 15.22 3.95 -9.67
C ASN A 149 13.69 3.91 -9.89
N ILE A 150 13.00 4.97 -9.46
CA ILE A 150 11.55 5.09 -9.64
C ILE A 150 11.30 5.41 -11.11
N ARG A 151 10.53 4.56 -11.77
CA ARG A 151 10.17 4.69 -13.19
C ARG A 151 8.71 4.36 -13.34
N ILE A 152 8.03 5.11 -14.22
CA ILE A 152 6.61 4.96 -14.49
C ILE A 152 6.46 4.82 -16.00
N ARG A 153 5.54 3.94 -16.40
CA ARG A 153 5.12 3.79 -17.79
C ARG A 153 3.61 3.68 -17.82
N GLU A 154 2.97 4.59 -18.54
CA GLU A 154 1.53 4.51 -18.81
C GLU A 154 1.22 3.26 -19.66
N LEU A 155 0.13 2.58 -19.32
CA LEU A 155 -0.32 1.40 -20.04
C LEU A 155 -1.43 1.81 -20.99
N LYS A 156 -1.36 1.34 -22.24
CA LYS A 156 -2.46 1.49 -23.18
C LYS A 156 -3.59 0.52 -22.83
N ASP A 157 -4.81 0.97 -23.07
CA ASP A 157 -6.02 0.15 -22.97
C ASP A 157 -5.94 -1.07 -23.88
#